data_AF-H3GGC7-F1
#
_entry.id   AF-H3GGC7-F1
#
_cell.length_a   1.000
_cell.length_b   1.000
_cell.length_c   1.000
_cell.angle_alpha   90.00
_cell.angle_beta   90.00
_cell.angle_gamma   90.00
#
_symmetry.space_group_name_H-M   'P 1'
#
loop_
_entity.id
_entity.type
_entity.pdbx_description
1 polymer ?
#
loop_
_entity_poly.entity_id
_entity_poly.type
_entity_poly.pdbx_seq_one_letter_code
_entity_poly.pdbx_strand_id
1 'polypeptide(L)'
;MVSSAFLLRVEQLPLVWSDVPGSFARLGFTSRYPALVRDCVELNGAGFPVETRQRLLQLARELEQDAEIPLPSAIGVELGTTSEEWENLLAGKGYRWHNAPWFLAGMYMFHLILLITGYYTTGVDPFHASKVAELGQETPWRLLQTAVGLSAQEEAGSRSRRDQLKRFMKLCLWGNKADGCYKEVKDTVSGDDASLTFADELLLVDHSDKVISFLEKAVESGDVNSVGVQYITDNSGTELLLDLALADHLLGHGWCGKVTMNVKMEPMYVSDAVGPDVNEHIAEMQCTTRTLEAQALGKRLAEYVNRGQLVVRPDIFWNRYAFYWEMPMELQTRLKEEATLVIIKGDLNYRRLLGDRMWPPSSPIEEVVPYFPTAFVSFRTMKSNLVAGIPANIVEKLEKEDPKWRFNGKRAIIQSVVTSAAS
;
A
#
# COMPACT_ATOMS: atom_id res chain seq x y z
N MET A 1 18.55 -11.12 -12.16
CA MET A 1 18.86 -9.93 -12.99
C MET A 1 17.84 -9.83 -14.10
N VAL A 2 17.34 -8.63 -14.35
CA VAL A 2 16.32 -8.36 -15.38
C VAL A 2 16.97 -8.32 -16.76
N SER A 3 16.30 -8.83 -17.79
CA SER A 3 16.88 -8.88 -19.14
C SER A 3 16.97 -7.49 -19.76
N SER A 4 18.01 -7.24 -20.57
CA SER A 4 18.14 -5.98 -21.32
C SER A 4 16.96 -5.75 -22.26
N ALA A 5 16.38 -6.82 -22.82
CA ALA A 5 15.19 -6.75 -23.66
C ALA A 5 13.96 -6.22 -22.90
N PHE A 6 13.78 -6.63 -21.64
CA PHE A 6 12.72 -6.09 -20.80
C PHE A 6 12.94 -4.59 -20.51
N LEU A 7 14.16 -4.19 -20.14
CA LEU A 7 14.47 -2.79 -19.84
C LEU A 7 14.23 -1.89 -21.05
N LEU A 8 14.68 -2.30 -22.24
CA LEU A 8 14.40 -1.59 -23.49
C LEU A 8 12.90 -1.46 -23.77
N ARG A 9 12.10 -2.50 -23.48
CA ARG A 9 10.63 -2.45 -23.59
C ARG A 9 10.04 -1.42 -22.62
N VAL A 10 10.50 -1.39 -21.37
CA VAL A 10 10.05 -0.43 -20.34
C VAL A 10 10.39 1.01 -20.72
N GLU A 11 11.59 1.26 -21.23
CA GLU A 11 12.06 2.60 -21.63
C GLU A 11 11.24 3.20 -22.78
N GLN A 12 10.70 2.35 -23.65
CA GLN A 12 9.81 2.76 -24.75
C GLN A 12 8.40 3.13 -24.26
N LEU A 13 8.01 2.71 -23.06
CA LEU A 13 6.68 3.01 -22.54
C LEU A 13 6.63 4.42 -21.93
N PRO A 14 5.54 5.17 -22.15
CA PRO A 14 5.37 6.48 -21.55
C PRO A 14 5.46 6.41 -20.03
N LEU A 15 6.34 7.22 -19.45
CA LEU A 15 6.35 7.52 -18.02
C LEU A 15 5.15 8.41 -17.69
N VAL A 16 4.59 8.29 -16.49
CA VAL A 16 3.55 9.21 -16.04
C VAL A 16 4.19 10.51 -15.54
N TRP A 17 3.84 11.62 -16.16
CA TRP A 17 4.29 12.96 -15.81
C TRP A 17 3.19 13.75 -15.10
N SER A 18 3.58 14.74 -14.30
CA SER A 18 2.66 15.65 -13.61
C SER A 18 2.09 16.77 -14.48
N ASP A 19 2.48 16.84 -15.76
CA ASP A 19 2.13 17.91 -16.69
C ASP A 19 0.83 17.68 -17.46
N VAL A 20 0.38 16.42 -17.60
CA VAL A 20 -0.77 16.05 -18.43
C VAL A 20 -2.08 16.62 -17.86
N PRO A 21 -2.75 17.57 -18.54
CA PRO A 21 -3.99 18.16 -18.04
C PRO A 21 -5.11 17.12 -17.89
N GLY A 22 -5.91 17.24 -16.83
CA GLY A 22 -7.00 16.31 -16.52
C GLY A 22 -6.56 14.94 -16.02
N SER A 23 -5.26 14.65 -15.97
CA SER A 23 -4.73 13.44 -15.37
C SER A 23 -4.82 13.47 -13.84
N PHE A 24 -4.82 12.29 -13.22
CA PHE A 24 -4.79 12.19 -11.77
C PHE A 24 -3.47 12.70 -11.18
N ALA A 25 -2.35 12.52 -11.89
CA ALA A 25 -1.05 13.07 -11.50
C ALA A 25 -1.09 14.60 -11.40
N ARG A 26 -1.62 15.27 -12.43
CA ARG A 26 -1.80 16.73 -12.44
C ARG A 26 -2.71 17.19 -11.32
N LEU A 27 -3.87 16.53 -11.13
CA LEU A 27 -4.79 16.82 -10.04
C LEU A 27 -4.10 16.69 -8.67
N GLY A 28 -3.20 15.71 -8.53
CA GLY A 28 -2.35 15.52 -7.36
C GLY A 28 -1.65 16.80 -6.95
N PHE A 29 -0.82 17.37 -7.82
CA PHE A 29 -0.02 18.55 -7.51
C PHE A 29 -0.83 19.85 -7.46
N THR A 30 -1.90 19.98 -8.26
CA THR A 30 -2.68 21.23 -8.30
C THR A 30 -3.64 21.40 -7.13
N SER A 31 -4.04 20.31 -6.44
CA SER A 31 -5.05 20.41 -5.38
C SER A 31 -4.90 19.41 -4.24
N ARG A 32 -4.64 18.13 -4.51
CA ARG A 32 -4.66 17.10 -3.46
C ARG A 32 -3.45 17.18 -2.52
N TYR A 33 -2.25 17.23 -3.08
CA TYR A 33 -1.01 17.34 -2.31
C TYR A 33 -0.92 18.68 -1.55
N PRO A 34 -1.26 19.83 -2.15
CA PRO A 34 -1.36 21.07 -1.39
C PRO A 34 -2.36 21.00 -0.22
N ALA A 35 -3.54 20.39 -0.41
CA ALA A 35 -4.52 20.22 0.67
C ALA A 35 -3.94 19.34 1.80
N LEU A 36 -3.33 18.21 1.43
CA LEU A 36 -2.67 17.29 2.37
C LEU A 36 -1.60 17.99 3.23
N VAL A 37 -0.77 18.84 2.63
CA VAL A 37 0.25 19.60 3.38
C VAL A 37 -0.41 20.58 4.36
N ARG A 38 -1.54 21.19 3.99
CA ARG A 38 -2.32 22.06 4.89
C ARG A 38 -2.96 21.26 6.02
N ASP A 39 -3.53 20.10 5.73
CA ASP A 39 -4.10 19.19 6.74
C ASP A 39 -3.02 18.76 7.74
N CYS A 40 -1.80 18.47 7.26
CA CYS A 40 -0.65 18.16 8.10
C CYS A 40 -0.33 19.31 9.07
N VAL A 41 -0.42 20.57 8.63
CA VAL A 41 -0.22 21.75 9.49
C VAL A 41 -1.36 21.89 10.51
N GLU A 42 -2.60 21.70 10.09
CA GLU A 42 -3.77 21.82 10.95
C GLU A 42 -3.75 20.79 12.09
N LEU A 43 -3.53 19.52 11.75
CA LEU A 43 -3.54 18.41 12.72
C LEU A 43 -2.39 18.47 13.72
N ASN A 44 -1.25 19.04 13.33
CA ASN A 44 -0.08 19.19 14.20
C ASN A 44 0.08 20.62 14.76
N GLY A 45 -0.93 21.49 14.58
CA GLY A 45 -0.77 22.94 14.70
C GLY A 45 -0.15 23.42 16.02
N ALA A 46 -0.53 22.84 17.16
CA ALA A 46 0.05 23.21 18.46
C ALA A 46 1.43 22.57 18.72
N GLY A 47 1.76 21.47 18.03
CA GLY A 47 3.02 20.74 18.18
C GLY A 47 4.16 21.26 17.29
N PHE A 48 3.84 21.92 16.17
CA PHE A 48 4.85 22.46 15.26
C PHE A 48 5.29 23.89 15.63
N PRO A 49 6.60 24.18 15.55
CA PRO A 49 7.12 25.55 15.58
C PRO A 49 6.46 26.42 14.51
N VAL A 50 6.34 27.72 14.78
CA VAL A 50 5.72 28.68 13.85
C VAL A 50 6.39 28.65 12.48
N GLU A 51 7.73 28.57 12.46
CA GLU A 51 8.53 28.52 11.24
C GLU A 51 8.26 27.26 10.41
N THR A 52 8.19 26.08 11.07
CA THR A 52 7.82 24.81 10.42
C THR A 52 6.46 24.92 9.74
N ARG A 53 5.45 25.46 10.44
CA ARG A 53 4.11 25.66 9.86
C ARG A 53 4.15 26.60 8.67
N GLN A 54 4.88 27.71 8.76
CA GLN A 54 5.02 28.66 7.65
C GLN A 54 5.71 28.02 6.44
N ARG A 55 6.73 27.19 6.66
CA ARG A 55 7.47 26.51 5.59
C ARG A 55 6.64 25.43 4.90
N LEU A 56 5.84 24.66 5.64
CA LEU A 56 4.87 23.73 5.06
C LEU A 56 3.79 24.46 4.26
N LEU A 57 3.23 25.55 4.80
CA LEU A 57 2.26 26.37 4.04
C LEU A 57 2.87 27.02 2.80
N GLN A 58 4.17 27.33 2.82
CA GLN A 58 4.91 27.79 1.65
C GLN A 58 5.06 26.66 0.61
N LEU A 59 5.46 25.46 1.02
CA LEU A 59 5.50 24.27 0.14
C LEU A 59 4.13 24.02 -0.51
N ALA A 60 3.04 24.14 0.26
CA ALA A 60 1.69 23.98 -0.27
C ALA A 60 1.35 25.00 -1.38
N ARG A 61 1.85 26.24 -1.29
CA ARG A 61 1.69 27.25 -2.35
C ARG A 61 2.60 26.97 -3.55
N GLU A 62 3.82 26.55 -3.30
CA GLU A 62 4.81 26.20 -4.34
C GLU A 62 4.33 25.05 -5.23
N LEU A 63 3.71 24.03 -4.62
CA LEU A 63 3.03 22.95 -5.33
C LEU A 63 1.95 23.50 -6.28
N GLU A 64 1.06 24.38 -5.79
CA GLU A 64 -0.03 24.97 -6.60
C GLU A 64 0.46 25.88 -7.73
N GLN A 65 1.58 26.57 -7.51
CA GLN A 65 2.11 27.60 -8.40
C GLN A 65 3.13 27.07 -9.41
N ASP A 66 3.32 25.75 -9.49
CA ASP A 66 4.33 25.13 -10.37
C ASP A 66 5.76 25.64 -10.11
N ALA A 67 6.09 25.83 -8.83
CA ALA A 67 7.44 26.23 -8.47
C ALA A 67 8.48 25.17 -8.90
N GLU A 68 9.72 25.61 -9.02
CA GLU A 68 10.85 24.69 -9.19
C GLU A 68 10.97 23.78 -7.95
N ILE A 69 11.25 22.51 -8.18
CA ILE A 69 11.45 21.54 -7.10
C ILE A 69 12.77 21.89 -6.41
N PRO A 70 12.77 22.26 -5.12
CA PRO A 70 14.00 22.61 -4.42
C PRO A 70 14.88 21.38 -4.24
N LEU A 71 16.20 21.59 -4.09
CA LEU A 71 17.12 20.52 -3.72
C LEU A 71 17.12 20.33 -2.19
N PRO A 72 17.34 19.10 -1.68
CA PRO A 72 17.52 18.86 -0.24
C PRO A 72 18.53 19.82 0.41
N SER A 73 19.68 20.03 -0.25
CA SER A 73 20.75 20.93 0.22
C SER A 73 20.31 22.40 0.38
N ALA A 74 19.27 22.83 -0.35
CA ALA A 74 18.76 24.20 -0.33
C ALA A 74 17.73 24.45 0.78
N ILE A 75 17.28 23.42 1.51
CA ILE A 75 16.26 23.57 2.56
C ILE A 75 16.85 24.20 3.84
N GLY A 76 18.14 23.98 4.11
CA GLY A 76 18.83 24.57 5.27
C GLY A 76 18.48 23.92 6.62
N VAL A 77 18.18 22.62 6.61
CA VAL A 77 17.82 21.81 7.79
C VAL A 77 18.66 20.52 7.83
N GLU A 78 18.58 19.78 8.94
CA GLU A 78 19.22 18.47 9.05
C GLU A 78 18.71 17.53 7.94
N LEU A 79 19.63 16.90 7.22
CA LEU A 79 19.32 16.05 6.09
C LEU A 79 19.09 14.61 6.53
N GLY A 80 18.11 13.96 5.89
CA GLY A 80 17.83 12.54 6.09
C GLY A 80 18.75 11.60 5.30
N THR A 81 18.70 10.32 5.66
CA THR A 81 19.51 9.22 5.10
C THR A 81 19.49 9.13 3.56
N THR A 82 18.36 9.48 2.93
CA THR A 82 18.18 9.40 1.47
C THR A 82 18.37 10.74 0.76
N SER A 83 18.75 11.81 1.47
CA SER A 83 18.82 13.16 0.89
C SER A 83 19.85 13.28 -0.23
N GLU A 84 20.99 12.60 -0.13
CA GLU A 84 21.99 12.57 -1.22
C GLU A 84 21.43 11.91 -2.50
N GLU A 85 20.63 10.85 -2.35
CA GLU A 85 19.97 10.19 -3.48
C GLU A 85 18.97 11.14 -4.16
N TRP A 86 18.19 11.88 -3.37
CA TRP A 86 17.28 12.91 -3.89
C TRP A 86 18.01 14.06 -4.58
N GLU A 87 19.12 14.53 -4.01
CA GLU A 87 19.97 15.56 -4.61
C GLU A 87 20.40 15.14 -6.03
N ASN A 88 20.92 13.92 -6.17
CA ASN A 88 21.38 13.37 -7.45
C ASN A 88 20.24 13.19 -8.47
N LEU A 89 19.04 12.82 -8.01
CA LEU A 89 17.87 12.65 -8.86
C LEU A 89 17.33 13.97 -9.42
N LEU A 90 17.53 15.08 -8.71
CA LEU A 90 16.93 16.39 -9.00
C LEU A 90 17.92 17.39 -9.61
N ALA A 91 19.20 17.34 -9.23
CA ALA A 91 20.20 18.30 -9.64
C ALA A 91 20.32 18.42 -11.17
N GLY A 92 20.26 19.65 -11.66
CA GLY A 92 20.40 19.97 -13.09
C GLY A 92 19.24 19.50 -13.98
N LYS A 93 18.14 18.99 -13.41
CA LYS A 93 16.98 18.52 -14.19
C LYS A 93 16.00 19.64 -14.56
N GLY A 94 15.97 20.73 -13.80
CA GLY A 94 15.03 21.84 -13.99
C GLY A 94 13.57 21.43 -13.78
N TYR A 95 13.33 20.42 -12.94
CA TYR A 95 11.99 19.92 -12.67
C TYR A 95 11.15 20.96 -11.90
N ARG A 96 9.87 21.02 -12.27
CA ARG A 96 8.84 21.78 -11.55
C ARG A 96 7.76 20.83 -11.07
N TRP A 97 6.98 21.24 -10.08
CA TRP A 97 5.94 20.38 -9.51
C TRP A 97 4.92 19.88 -10.55
N HIS A 98 4.64 20.67 -11.57
CA HIS A 98 3.79 20.26 -12.70
C HIS A 98 4.55 19.87 -13.97
N ASN A 99 5.86 19.64 -13.89
CA ASN A 99 6.66 19.14 -14.99
C ASN A 99 7.80 18.24 -14.46
N ALA A 100 7.40 17.10 -13.91
CA ALA A 100 8.31 16.07 -13.41
C ALA A 100 7.66 14.68 -13.52
N PRO A 101 8.45 13.59 -13.50
CA PRO A 101 7.90 12.26 -13.30
C PRO A 101 7.06 12.20 -12.03
N TRP A 102 5.82 11.72 -12.14
CA TRP A 102 4.85 11.79 -11.04
C TRP A 102 5.32 11.00 -9.81
N PHE A 103 5.79 9.77 -10.00
CA PHE A 103 6.32 8.96 -8.90
C PHE A 103 7.48 9.65 -8.18
N LEU A 104 8.45 10.20 -8.92
CA LEU A 104 9.61 10.90 -8.38
C LEU A 104 9.20 12.12 -7.55
N ALA A 105 8.44 13.04 -8.15
CA ALA A 105 8.05 14.27 -7.49
C ALA A 105 7.12 14.00 -6.29
N GLY A 106 6.22 13.02 -6.42
CA GLY A 106 5.31 12.63 -5.34
C GLY A 106 6.06 12.09 -4.12
N MET A 107 7.01 11.17 -4.33
CA MET A 107 7.84 10.65 -3.24
C MET A 107 8.73 11.73 -2.62
N TYR A 108 9.36 12.56 -3.45
CA TYR A 108 10.24 13.62 -2.98
C TYR A 108 9.51 14.66 -2.12
N MET A 109 8.26 15.00 -2.46
CA MET A 109 7.45 15.89 -1.64
C MET A 109 7.29 15.36 -0.20
N PHE A 110 7.07 14.06 -0.01
CA PHE A 110 6.99 13.49 1.34
C PHE A 110 8.34 13.53 2.07
N HIS A 111 9.45 13.30 1.36
CA HIS A 111 10.79 13.52 1.91
C HIS A 111 10.99 14.97 2.36
N LEU A 112 10.57 15.95 1.56
CA LEU A 112 10.62 17.37 1.93
C LEU A 112 9.80 17.68 3.19
N ILE A 113 8.63 17.07 3.36
CA ILE A 113 7.83 17.24 4.57
C ILE A 113 8.63 16.76 5.78
N LEU A 114 9.26 15.58 5.72
CA LEU A 114 10.10 15.06 6.81
C LEU A 114 11.27 15.98 7.15
N LEU A 115 11.94 16.56 6.14
CA LEU A 115 13.00 17.55 6.35
C LEU A 115 12.44 18.80 7.06
N ILE A 116 11.35 19.37 6.55
CA ILE A 116 10.75 20.60 7.08
C ILE A 116 10.22 20.42 8.50
N THR A 117 9.66 19.25 8.83
CA THR A 117 9.15 18.95 10.17
C THR A 117 10.24 18.58 11.16
N GLY A 118 11.49 18.44 10.72
CA GLY A 118 12.60 18.04 11.58
C GLY A 118 12.50 16.58 12.03
N TYR A 119 11.88 15.70 11.22
CA TYR A 119 11.73 14.28 11.54
C TYR A 119 13.08 13.62 11.85
N TYR A 120 14.13 13.93 11.08
CA TYR A 120 15.45 13.32 11.27
C TYR A 120 16.17 13.75 12.55
N THR A 121 15.69 14.80 13.22
CA THR A 121 16.18 15.23 14.55
C THR A 121 15.27 14.74 15.67
N THR A 122 13.95 14.72 15.45
CA THR A 122 12.95 14.51 16.50
C THR A 122 12.41 13.08 16.56
N GLY A 123 12.44 12.36 15.45
CA GLY A 123 11.76 11.06 15.28
C GLY A 123 10.23 11.15 15.26
N VAL A 124 9.64 12.35 15.30
CA VAL A 124 8.19 12.54 15.36
C VAL A 124 7.60 12.42 13.96
N ASP A 125 6.73 11.42 13.76
CA ASP A 125 5.99 11.24 12.51
C ASP A 125 4.96 12.38 12.33
N PRO A 126 5.12 13.24 11.31
CA PRO A 126 4.20 14.37 11.08
C PRO A 126 2.80 13.93 10.61
N PHE A 127 2.63 12.66 10.24
CA PHE A 127 1.37 12.10 9.79
C PHE A 127 0.68 11.23 10.85
N HIS A 128 1.30 11.01 12.02
CA HIS A 128 0.75 10.16 13.08
C HIS A 128 -0.68 10.54 13.47
N ALA A 129 -0.94 11.84 13.68
CA ALA A 129 -2.27 12.34 14.00
C ALA A 129 -3.32 11.96 12.93
N SER A 130 -2.95 12.03 11.64
CA SER A 130 -3.81 11.59 10.53
C SER A 130 -4.05 10.09 10.55
N LYS A 131 -3.00 9.29 10.82
CA LYS A 131 -3.05 7.83 10.85
C LYS A 131 -3.99 7.31 11.94
N VAL A 132 -3.91 7.87 13.14
CA VAL A 132 -4.70 7.41 14.30
C VAL A 132 -6.09 8.02 14.37
N ALA A 133 -6.36 9.12 13.65
CA ALA A 133 -7.68 9.76 13.63
C ALA A 133 -8.79 8.81 13.16
N GLU A 134 -8.49 7.91 12.23
CA GLU A 134 -9.46 6.90 11.78
C GLU A 134 -9.78 5.89 12.90
N LEU A 135 -8.79 5.47 13.71
CA LEU A 135 -8.97 4.51 14.81
C LEU A 135 -9.87 5.03 15.95
N GLY A 136 -10.06 6.36 16.03
CA GLY A 136 -11.02 6.99 16.93
C GLY A 136 -12.49 6.84 16.49
N GLN A 137 -12.75 6.38 15.26
CA GLN A 137 -14.09 6.22 14.70
C GLN A 137 -14.60 4.79 14.89
N GLU A 138 -15.91 4.55 14.76
CA GLU A 138 -16.50 3.21 14.90
C GLU A 138 -16.26 2.29 13.69
N THR A 139 -16.20 2.86 12.48
CA THR A 139 -16.12 2.11 11.22
C THR A 139 -14.97 1.10 11.17
N PRO A 140 -13.70 1.45 11.49
CA PRO A 140 -12.60 0.47 11.45
C PRO A 140 -12.86 -0.75 12.33
N TRP A 141 -13.46 -0.53 13.50
CA TRP A 141 -13.74 -1.59 14.47
C TRP A 141 -14.93 -2.46 14.06
N ARG A 142 -15.97 -1.89 13.45
CA ARG A 142 -17.08 -2.66 12.86
C ARG A 142 -16.58 -3.56 11.72
N LEU A 143 -15.68 -3.05 10.88
CA LEU A 143 -15.05 -3.83 9.81
C LEU A 143 -14.14 -4.94 10.36
N LEU A 144 -13.35 -4.64 11.38
CA LEU A 144 -12.55 -5.63 12.08
C LEU A 144 -13.44 -6.72 12.72
N GLN A 145 -14.54 -6.35 13.37
CA GLN A 145 -15.50 -7.30 13.94
C GLN A 145 -16.11 -8.19 12.87
N THR A 146 -16.41 -7.65 11.68
CA THR A 146 -16.86 -8.45 10.54
C THR A 146 -15.80 -9.50 10.17
N ALA A 147 -14.52 -9.12 10.11
CA ALA A 147 -13.43 -10.04 9.84
C ALA A 147 -13.30 -11.12 10.94
N VAL A 148 -13.35 -10.75 12.22
CA VAL A 148 -13.27 -11.71 13.34
C VAL A 148 -14.47 -12.66 13.35
N GLY A 149 -15.67 -12.16 13.04
CA GLY A 149 -16.88 -12.97 12.93
C GLY A 149 -16.80 -14.05 11.84
N LEU A 150 -15.98 -13.85 10.79
CA LEU A 150 -15.75 -14.89 9.77
C LEU A 150 -15.00 -16.09 10.34
N SER A 151 -13.99 -15.86 11.18
CA SER A 151 -13.22 -16.93 11.82
C SER A 151 -14.09 -17.76 12.78
N ALA A 152 -15.00 -17.13 13.53
CA ALA A 152 -15.92 -17.85 14.41
C ALA A 152 -16.91 -18.78 13.67
N GLN A 153 -17.27 -18.45 12.42
CA GLN A 153 -18.14 -19.30 11.59
C GLN A 153 -17.45 -20.57 11.06
N GLU A 154 -16.12 -20.64 11.13
CA GLU A 154 -15.30 -21.82 10.81
C GLU A 154 -15.47 -22.92 11.87
N GLU A 155 -15.36 -22.54 13.15
CA GLU A 155 -15.56 -23.46 14.28
C GLU A 155 -16.96 -24.07 14.29
N ALA A 156 -17.95 -23.35 13.76
CA ALA A 156 -19.34 -23.80 13.62
C ALA A 156 -19.61 -24.69 12.39
N GLY A 157 -18.60 -25.01 11.58
CA GLY A 157 -18.70 -25.97 10.46
C GLY A 157 -19.54 -25.52 9.25
N SER A 158 -19.84 -24.22 9.14
CA SER A 158 -20.83 -23.69 8.19
C SER A 158 -20.28 -23.30 6.81
N ARG A 159 -18.96 -23.17 6.63
CA ARG A 159 -18.31 -22.69 5.38
C ARG A 159 -16.98 -23.39 5.15
N SER A 160 -16.56 -23.51 3.88
CA SER A 160 -15.26 -24.11 3.56
C SER A 160 -14.10 -23.18 3.94
N ARG A 161 -12.98 -23.76 4.37
CA ARG A 161 -11.71 -23.06 4.68
C ARG A 161 -11.27 -22.13 3.53
N ARG A 162 -11.50 -22.55 2.27
CA ARG A 162 -11.22 -21.76 1.07
C ARG A 162 -12.07 -20.50 0.98
N ASP A 163 -13.38 -20.62 1.24
CA ASP A 163 -14.30 -19.49 1.16
C ASP A 163 -13.97 -18.41 2.18
N GLN A 164 -13.52 -18.81 3.37
CA GLN A 164 -13.12 -17.86 4.42
C GLN A 164 -11.85 -17.10 4.02
N LEU A 165 -10.79 -17.80 3.58
CA LEU A 165 -9.59 -17.14 3.09
C LEU A 165 -9.92 -16.17 1.95
N LYS A 166 -10.76 -16.60 0.98
CA LYS A 166 -11.23 -15.73 -0.12
C LYS A 166 -11.92 -14.46 0.40
N ARG A 167 -12.73 -14.57 1.46
CA ARG A 167 -13.41 -13.41 2.08
C ARG A 167 -12.42 -12.49 2.80
N PHE A 168 -11.44 -13.03 3.52
CA PHE A 168 -10.37 -12.21 4.10
C PHE A 168 -9.55 -11.48 3.04
N MET A 169 -9.20 -12.13 1.92
CA MET A 169 -8.53 -11.47 0.79
C MET A 169 -9.35 -10.29 0.25
N LYS A 170 -10.66 -10.46 0.09
CA LYS A 170 -11.57 -9.37 -0.33
C LYS A 170 -11.68 -8.27 0.74
N LEU A 171 -11.78 -8.62 2.02
CA LEU A 171 -11.75 -7.66 3.13
C LEU A 171 -10.49 -6.79 3.08
N CYS A 172 -9.30 -7.40 3.01
CA CYS A 172 -8.04 -6.68 2.91
C CYS A 172 -7.94 -5.78 1.67
N LEU A 173 -8.44 -6.24 0.53
CA LEU A 173 -8.46 -5.45 -0.70
C LEU A 173 -9.28 -4.16 -0.55
N TRP A 174 -10.48 -4.29 0.03
CA TRP A 174 -11.42 -3.19 0.13
C TRP A 174 -11.24 -2.36 1.42
N GLY A 175 -10.42 -2.81 2.38
CA GLY A 175 -9.97 -1.96 3.50
C GLY A 175 -9.35 -0.65 3.03
N ASN A 176 -8.66 -0.68 1.89
CA ASN A 176 -8.07 0.48 1.21
C ASN A 176 -9.12 1.50 0.68
N LYS A 177 -10.42 1.13 0.63
CA LYS A 177 -11.52 2.06 0.28
C LYS A 177 -11.96 2.97 1.43
N ALA A 178 -11.75 2.58 2.69
CA ALA A 178 -12.09 3.42 3.86
C ALA A 178 -11.27 4.73 3.88
N ASP A 179 -10.05 4.67 3.34
CA ASP A 179 -9.09 5.77 3.15
C ASP A 179 -9.45 6.74 2.00
N GLY A 180 -10.46 6.45 1.18
CA GLY A 180 -10.72 7.23 -0.03
C GLY A 180 -11.19 8.68 0.20
N CYS A 181 -10.50 9.65 -0.43
CA CYS A 181 -11.02 11.00 -0.75
C CYS A 181 -12.29 10.99 -1.65
N TYR A 182 -12.80 9.82 -2.01
CA TYR A 182 -13.96 9.63 -2.89
C TYR A 182 -15.22 9.48 -2.03
N LYS A 183 -15.97 10.59 -1.87
CA LYS A 183 -17.25 10.62 -1.15
C LYS A 183 -18.20 9.49 -1.54
N GLU A 184 -18.29 9.18 -2.83
CA GLU A 184 -19.15 8.12 -3.39
C GLU A 184 -18.80 6.69 -2.90
N VAL A 185 -17.60 6.49 -2.35
CA VAL A 185 -17.14 5.19 -1.83
C VAL A 185 -17.25 5.13 -0.31
N LYS A 186 -17.01 6.25 0.40
CA LYS A 186 -17.20 6.33 1.86
C LYS A 186 -18.62 5.92 2.24
N ASP A 187 -19.63 6.38 1.50
CA ASP A 187 -21.05 6.10 1.79
C ASP A 187 -21.41 4.60 1.66
N THR A 188 -20.60 3.78 0.96
CA THR A 188 -20.80 2.32 0.85
C THR A 188 -20.14 1.51 1.96
N VAL A 189 -19.29 2.14 2.78
CA VAL A 189 -18.50 1.48 3.84
C VAL A 189 -18.75 2.14 5.21
N SER A 190 -19.46 3.27 5.28
CA SER A 190 -19.81 3.99 6.51
C SER A 190 -21.32 3.92 6.83
N GLY A 191 -21.67 3.76 8.11
CA GLY A 191 -23.06 3.81 8.60
C GLY A 191 -23.48 2.57 9.39
N ASP A 192 -24.74 2.54 9.84
CA ASP A 192 -25.34 1.42 10.59
C ASP A 192 -25.48 0.13 9.76
N ASP A 193 -25.44 0.25 8.44
CA ASP A 193 -25.44 -0.85 7.48
C ASP A 193 -24.05 -1.13 6.87
N ALA A 194 -22.95 -0.78 7.56
CA ALA A 194 -21.57 -1.06 7.14
C ALA A 194 -21.30 -2.57 7.10
N SER A 195 -21.84 -3.24 6.07
CA SER A 195 -21.55 -4.59 5.69
C SER A 195 -20.77 -4.51 4.39
N LEU A 196 -19.63 -5.17 4.36
CA LEU A 196 -18.89 -5.33 3.12
C LEU A 196 -19.59 -6.41 2.27
N THR A 197 -20.76 -6.08 1.72
CA THR A 197 -21.33 -6.79 0.59
C THR A 197 -20.50 -6.44 -0.63
N PHE A 198 -19.44 -7.21 -0.83
CA PHE A 198 -18.54 -7.01 -1.96
C PHE A 198 -19.29 -7.32 -3.25
N ALA A 199 -19.60 -6.29 -4.04
CA ALA A 199 -20.04 -6.50 -5.40
C ALA A 199 -18.84 -7.06 -6.19
N ASP A 200 -18.83 -8.37 -6.42
CA ASP A 200 -17.83 -9.05 -7.25
C ASP A 200 -17.72 -8.41 -8.64
N GLU A 201 -18.76 -7.71 -9.09
CA GLU A 201 -18.82 -6.89 -10.29
C GLU A 201 -17.78 -5.75 -10.33
N LEU A 202 -17.27 -5.31 -9.18
CA LEU A 202 -16.25 -4.26 -9.08
C LEU A 202 -14.81 -4.83 -9.11
N LEU A 203 -14.65 -6.15 -9.09
CA LEU A 203 -13.36 -6.82 -9.28
C LEU A 203 -13.13 -7.07 -10.77
N LEU A 204 -12.14 -6.40 -11.34
CA LEU A 204 -11.81 -6.57 -12.76
C LEU A 204 -10.98 -7.82 -13.04
N VAL A 205 -10.24 -8.27 -12.03
CA VAL A 205 -9.43 -9.49 -12.03
C VAL A 205 -9.55 -10.09 -10.64
N ASP A 206 -9.93 -11.37 -10.55
CA ASP A 206 -9.97 -12.12 -9.30
C ASP A 206 -9.17 -13.42 -9.43
N HIS A 207 -7.92 -13.40 -9.00
CA HIS A 207 -7.05 -14.56 -8.90
C HIS A 207 -7.07 -15.20 -7.51
N SER A 208 -8.08 -14.93 -6.65
CA SER A 208 -8.10 -15.47 -5.29
C SER A 208 -8.01 -16.99 -5.25
N ASP A 209 -8.77 -17.68 -6.11
CA ASP A 209 -8.80 -19.16 -6.13
C ASP A 209 -7.47 -19.74 -6.56
N LYS A 210 -6.77 -19.07 -7.49
CA LYS A 210 -5.41 -19.41 -7.95
C LYS A 210 -4.40 -19.31 -6.80
N VAL A 211 -4.51 -18.27 -5.97
CA VAL A 211 -3.65 -18.05 -4.80
C VAL A 211 -3.94 -19.05 -3.69
N ILE A 212 -5.21 -19.30 -3.40
CA ILE A 212 -5.63 -20.29 -2.40
C ILE A 212 -5.08 -21.67 -2.76
N SER A 213 -5.29 -22.12 -4.01
CA SER A 213 -4.74 -23.40 -4.49
C SER A 213 -3.21 -23.46 -4.49
N PHE A 214 -2.53 -22.33 -4.65
CA PHE A 214 -1.08 -22.28 -4.54
C PHE A 214 -0.60 -22.48 -3.10
N LEU A 215 -1.26 -21.83 -2.12
CA LEU A 215 -0.95 -22.01 -0.70
C LEU A 215 -1.28 -23.42 -0.19
N GLU A 216 -2.41 -24.01 -0.62
CA GLU A 216 -2.74 -25.41 -0.27
C GLU A 216 -1.62 -26.35 -0.70
N LYS A 217 -1.19 -26.26 -1.97
CA LYS A 217 -0.10 -27.09 -2.49
C LYS A 217 1.21 -26.88 -1.73
N ALA A 218 1.53 -25.64 -1.37
CA ALA A 218 2.75 -25.35 -0.61
C ALA A 218 2.72 -26.03 0.76
N VAL A 219 1.60 -25.94 1.48
CA VAL A 219 1.41 -26.58 2.78
C VAL A 219 1.34 -28.11 2.67
N GLU A 220 0.72 -28.66 1.63
CA GLU A 220 0.66 -30.11 1.37
C GLU A 220 2.04 -30.70 1.02
N SER A 221 2.91 -29.92 0.38
CA SER A 221 4.22 -30.37 -0.10
C SER A 221 5.33 -30.37 0.96
N GLY A 222 5.09 -29.79 2.15
CA GLY A 222 6.14 -29.58 3.15
C GLY A 222 5.61 -29.31 4.56
N ASP A 223 6.51 -28.86 5.44
CA ASP A 223 6.13 -28.38 6.78
C ASP A 223 5.47 -26.99 6.66
N VAL A 224 4.30 -26.79 7.28
CA VAL A 224 3.63 -25.48 7.34
C VAL A 224 4.57 -24.38 7.87
N ASN A 225 5.51 -24.72 8.76
CA ASN A 225 6.51 -23.79 9.28
C ASN A 225 7.51 -23.29 8.23
N SER A 226 7.66 -24.00 7.11
CA SER A 226 8.46 -23.59 5.96
C SER A 226 7.69 -22.67 5.00
N VAL A 227 6.36 -22.60 5.13
CA VAL A 227 5.52 -21.72 4.32
C VAL A 227 5.50 -20.33 4.96
N GLY A 228 6.09 -19.36 4.26
CA GLY A 228 6.15 -17.95 4.66
C GLY A 228 5.28 -17.07 3.79
N VAL A 229 4.41 -16.26 4.40
CA VAL A 229 3.65 -15.22 3.69
C VAL A 229 4.20 -13.85 4.09
N GLN A 230 4.52 -13.01 3.13
CA GLN A 230 5.00 -11.65 3.44
C GLN A 230 4.08 -10.60 2.85
N TYR A 231 3.85 -9.53 3.60
CA TYR A 231 3.19 -8.33 3.12
C TYR A 231 4.25 -7.31 2.70
N ILE A 232 4.03 -6.63 1.60
CA ILE A 232 4.56 -5.29 1.37
C ILE A 232 3.38 -4.35 1.62
N THR A 233 3.41 -3.64 2.75
CA THR A 233 2.25 -2.92 3.27
C THR A 233 2.01 -1.60 2.51
N ASP A 234 0.74 -1.17 2.54
CA ASP A 234 0.28 0.15 2.09
C ASP A 234 -0.03 0.97 3.35
N ASN A 235 -1.32 1.17 3.68
CA ASN A 235 -1.76 2.08 4.72
C ASN A 235 -1.86 1.46 6.13
N SER A 236 -1.71 2.28 7.15
CA SER A 236 -2.19 2.07 8.52
C SER A 236 -3.72 2.21 8.59
N GLY A 237 -4.28 2.32 9.81
CA GLY A 237 -5.71 2.48 10.02
C GLY A 237 -6.49 1.20 9.72
N THR A 238 -7.66 1.36 9.10
CA THR A 238 -8.55 0.22 8.74
C THR A 238 -7.83 -0.83 7.90
N GLU A 239 -7.01 -0.43 6.94
CA GLU A 239 -6.32 -1.38 6.05
C GLU A 239 -5.36 -2.28 6.83
N LEU A 240 -4.57 -1.72 7.74
CA LEU A 240 -3.66 -2.47 8.58
C LEU A 240 -4.38 -3.37 9.59
N LEU A 241 -5.51 -2.93 10.15
CA LEU A 241 -6.35 -3.79 11.01
C LEU A 241 -6.82 -5.04 10.25
N LEU A 242 -7.28 -4.89 9.01
CA LEU A 242 -7.74 -6.00 8.19
C LEU A 242 -6.60 -6.90 7.71
N ASP A 243 -5.44 -6.33 7.38
CA ASP A 243 -4.23 -7.09 7.04
C ASP A 243 -3.74 -7.92 8.24
N LEU A 244 -3.79 -7.37 9.46
CA LEU A 244 -3.48 -8.11 10.68
C LEU A 244 -4.51 -9.21 10.95
N ALA A 245 -5.80 -8.98 10.68
CA ALA A 245 -6.82 -10.02 10.79
C ALA A 245 -6.60 -11.16 9.78
N LEU A 246 -6.21 -10.86 8.54
CA LEU A 246 -5.81 -11.89 7.57
C LEU A 246 -4.53 -12.61 8.00
N ALA A 247 -3.54 -11.92 8.56
CA ALA A 247 -2.34 -12.56 9.11
C ALA A 247 -2.67 -13.56 10.24
N ASP A 248 -3.55 -13.18 11.19
CA ASP A 248 -4.08 -14.07 12.22
C ASP A 248 -4.79 -15.28 11.59
N HIS A 249 -5.65 -15.07 10.59
CA HIS A 249 -6.34 -16.16 9.91
C HIS A 249 -5.35 -17.12 9.21
N LEU A 250 -4.32 -16.59 8.54
CA LEU A 250 -3.31 -17.40 7.85
C LEU A 250 -2.51 -18.27 8.84
N LEU A 251 -2.08 -17.71 9.96
CA LEU A 251 -1.32 -18.42 11.00
C LEU A 251 -2.21 -19.41 11.78
N GLY A 252 -3.37 -18.96 12.23
CA GLY A 252 -4.30 -19.75 13.05
C GLY A 252 -4.88 -20.97 12.34
N HIS A 253 -5.04 -20.91 11.01
CA HIS A 253 -5.64 -21.98 10.20
C HIS A 253 -4.63 -22.72 9.33
N GLY A 254 -3.33 -22.62 9.64
CA GLY A 254 -2.28 -23.40 9.02
C GLY A 254 -2.11 -23.16 7.51
N TRP A 255 -2.36 -21.93 7.04
CA TRP A 255 -2.04 -21.51 5.68
C TRP A 255 -0.55 -21.17 5.52
N CYS A 256 0.09 -20.79 6.61
CA CYS A 256 1.52 -20.55 6.72
C CYS A 256 1.96 -20.66 8.19
N GLY A 257 3.25 -20.87 8.44
CA GLY A 257 3.80 -20.85 9.79
C GLY A 257 4.43 -19.50 10.19
N LYS A 258 4.64 -18.61 9.21
CA LYS A 258 5.24 -17.31 9.42
C LYS A 258 4.64 -16.23 8.51
N VAL A 259 4.37 -15.07 9.11
CA VAL A 259 3.98 -13.84 8.42
C VAL A 259 5.02 -12.75 8.66
N THR A 260 5.44 -12.05 7.62
CA THR A 260 6.28 -10.84 7.74
C THR A 260 5.55 -9.62 7.19
N MET A 261 5.44 -8.55 7.97
CA MET A 261 4.99 -7.23 7.54
C MET A 261 6.21 -6.40 7.11
N ASN A 262 6.46 -6.28 5.80
CA ASN A 262 7.47 -5.34 5.29
C ASN A 262 6.86 -3.94 5.22
N VAL A 263 7.30 -3.08 6.13
CA VAL A 263 6.75 -1.72 6.37
C VAL A 263 7.74 -0.66 5.93
N LYS A 264 7.26 0.57 5.72
CA LYS A 264 8.15 1.70 5.42
C LYS A 264 9.12 1.93 6.58
N MET A 265 10.33 2.37 6.28
CA MET A 265 11.31 2.79 7.29
C MET A 265 10.97 4.17 7.84
N GLU A 266 10.52 5.06 6.96
CA GLU A 266 10.22 6.46 7.27
C GLU A 266 8.77 6.80 6.87
N PRO A 267 8.10 7.77 7.51
CA PRO A 267 6.74 8.14 7.14
C PRO A 267 6.64 8.71 5.73
N MET A 268 5.68 8.24 4.94
CA MET A 268 5.44 8.72 3.57
C MET A 268 3.96 8.53 3.22
N TYR A 269 3.48 9.24 2.19
CA TYR A 269 2.10 9.11 1.70
C TYR A 269 1.00 9.21 2.76
N VAL A 270 1.27 9.95 3.85
CA VAL A 270 0.40 10.13 5.03
C VAL A 270 0.16 8.85 5.79
N SER A 271 -0.55 7.91 5.20
CA SER A 271 -1.03 6.72 5.88
C SER A 271 -0.14 5.50 5.68
N ASP A 272 0.94 5.53 4.88
CA ASP A 272 1.78 4.35 4.73
C ASP A 272 2.33 3.87 6.08
N ALA A 273 2.15 2.57 6.34
CA ALA A 273 2.50 1.97 7.61
C ALA A 273 4.03 1.91 7.82
N VAL A 274 4.48 2.37 8.98
CA VAL A 274 5.83 2.18 9.52
C VAL A 274 5.80 1.18 10.69
N GLY A 275 6.97 0.77 11.20
CA GLY A 275 7.09 -0.19 12.30
C GLY A 275 6.24 0.15 13.54
N PRO A 276 6.31 1.38 14.07
CA PRO A 276 5.47 1.81 15.19
C PRO A 276 3.97 1.62 14.97
N ASP A 277 3.47 1.90 13.76
CA ASP A 277 2.04 1.78 13.45
C ASP A 277 1.54 0.36 13.70
N VAL A 278 2.27 -0.68 13.27
CA VAL A 278 1.86 -2.08 13.48
C VAL A 278 1.73 -2.41 14.97
N ASN A 279 2.70 -1.99 15.77
CA ASN A 279 2.68 -2.24 17.22
C ASN A 279 1.53 -1.48 17.89
N GLU A 280 1.29 -0.23 17.49
CA GLU A 280 0.20 0.59 18.01
C GLU A 280 -1.17 -0.02 17.69
N HIS A 281 -1.36 -0.55 16.47
CA HIS A 281 -2.63 -1.19 16.10
C HIS A 281 -2.89 -2.47 16.90
N ILE A 282 -1.83 -3.27 17.14
CA ILE A 282 -1.92 -4.48 17.98
C ILE A 282 -2.24 -4.11 19.44
N ALA A 283 -1.65 -3.03 19.97
CA ALA A 283 -1.94 -2.54 21.30
C ALA A 283 -3.36 -1.98 21.40
N GLU A 284 -3.81 -1.21 20.41
CA GLU A 284 -5.13 -0.57 20.41
C GLU A 284 -6.27 -1.59 20.36
N MET A 285 -6.07 -2.72 19.65
CA MET A 285 -7.02 -3.85 19.69
C MET A 285 -7.23 -4.41 21.10
N GLN A 286 -6.25 -4.28 22.00
CA GLN A 286 -6.28 -4.81 23.37
C GLN A 286 -6.87 -3.83 24.39
N CYS A 287 -7.22 -2.61 23.99
CA CYS A 287 -7.84 -1.62 24.86
C CYS A 287 -9.19 -2.12 25.39
N THR A 288 -9.51 -1.81 26.65
CA THR A 288 -10.75 -2.24 27.32
C THR A 288 -12.02 -1.63 26.72
N THR A 289 -11.86 -0.57 25.94
CA THR A 289 -12.93 0.07 25.14
C THR A 289 -13.32 -0.75 23.91
N ARG A 290 -12.55 -1.78 23.54
CA ARG A 290 -12.81 -2.65 22.38
C ARG A 290 -13.61 -3.89 22.79
N THR A 291 -14.25 -4.55 21.82
CA THR A 291 -14.99 -5.78 22.08
C THR A 291 -14.06 -6.93 22.48
N LEU A 292 -14.60 -7.95 23.14
CA LEU A 292 -13.81 -9.09 23.61
C LEU A 292 -13.13 -9.83 22.46
N GLU A 293 -13.77 -9.89 21.30
CA GLU A 293 -13.25 -10.52 20.09
C GLU A 293 -12.05 -9.76 19.52
N ALA A 294 -12.13 -8.43 19.49
CA ALA A 294 -11.02 -7.57 19.06
C ALA A 294 -9.84 -7.67 20.04
N GLN A 295 -10.12 -7.68 21.34
CA GLN A 295 -9.09 -7.88 22.37
C GLN A 295 -8.42 -9.25 22.26
N ALA A 296 -9.19 -10.30 21.97
CA ALA A 296 -8.66 -11.65 21.77
C ALA A 296 -7.76 -11.71 20.53
N LEU A 297 -8.17 -11.08 19.42
CA LEU A 297 -7.33 -10.95 18.22
C LEU A 297 -6.02 -10.21 18.52
N GLY A 298 -6.10 -9.05 19.18
CA GLY A 298 -4.91 -8.28 19.56
C GLY A 298 -3.93 -9.07 20.42
N LYS A 299 -4.44 -9.87 21.39
CA LYS A 299 -3.61 -10.76 22.21
C LYS A 299 -2.91 -11.85 21.39
N ARG A 300 -3.64 -12.52 20.48
CA ARG A 300 -3.04 -13.55 19.60
C ARG A 300 -1.95 -12.96 18.71
N LEU A 301 -2.18 -11.79 18.12
CA LEU A 301 -1.20 -11.09 17.30
C LEU A 301 0.05 -10.73 18.10
N ALA A 302 -0.11 -10.21 19.33
CA ALA A 302 1.02 -9.94 20.23
C ALA A 302 1.80 -11.22 20.57
N GLU A 303 1.12 -12.35 20.77
CA GLU A 303 1.77 -13.64 20.97
C GLU A 303 2.53 -14.12 19.73
N TYR A 304 1.99 -13.95 18.52
CA TYR A 304 2.70 -14.27 17.28
C TYR A 304 3.95 -13.43 17.10
N VAL A 305 3.92 -12.14 17.48
CA VAL A 305 5.11 -11.29 17.51
C VAL A 305 6.14 -11.84 18.49
N ASN A 306 5.73 -12.14 19.72
CA ASN A 306 6.62 -12.67 20.76
C ASN A 306 7.27 -14.01 20.37
N ARG A 307 6.56 -14.85 19.59
CA ARG A 307 7.06 -16.15 19.09
C ARG A 307 7.84 -16.04 17.77
N GLY A 308 7.93 -14.86 17.17
CA GLY A 308 8.57 -14.66 15.87
C GLY A 308 7.79 -15.24 14.67
N GLN A 309 6.51 -15.57 14.87
CA GLN A 309 5.59 -16.01 13.81
C GLN A 309 5.02 -14.83 13.02
N LEU A 310 4.87 -13.66 13.67
CA LEU A 310 4.57 -12.39 13.01
C LEU A 310 5.78 -11.45 13.16
N VAL A 311 6.44 -11.12 12.06
CA VAL A 311 7.65 -10.27 12.06
C VAL A 311 7.32 -8.93 11.44
N VAL A 312 7.63 -7.83 12.13
CA VAL A 312 7.55 -6.46 11.56
C VAL A 312 8.95 -6.06 11.09
N ARG A 313 9.08 -5.74 9.80
CA ARG A 313 10.38 -5.48 9.18
C ARG A 313 10.39 -4.17 8.39
N PRO A 314 10.94 -3.08 8.96
CA PRO A 314 11.19 -1.87 8.20
C PRO A 314 12.39 -2.05 7.25
N ASP A 315 12.35 -1.40 6.09
CA ASP A 315 13.45 -1.40 5.13
C ASP A 315 13.44 -0.08 4.33
N ILE A 316 14.61 0.57 4.20
CA ILE A 316 14.70 1.87 3.52
C ILE A 316 14.39 1.76 2.02
N PHE A 317 14.53 0.57 1.41
CA PHE A 317 14.14 0.35 0.01
C PHE A 317 12.67 0.73 -0.25
N TRP A 318 11.80 0.63 0.76
CA TRP A 318 10.40 1.00 0.61
C TRP A 318 10.18 2.51 0.48
N ASN A 319 11.15 3.32 0.91
CA ASN A 319 11.15 4.79 0.87
C ASN A 319 11.97 5.38 -0.30
N ARG A 320 12.76 4.55 -1.02
CA ARG A 320 13.59 4.99 -2.14
C ARG A 320 12.80 5.12 -3.44
N TYR A 321 13.16 6.10 -4.28
CA TYR A 321 12.72 6.16 -5.67
C TYR A 321 13.37 5.01 -6.47
N ALA A 322 12.74 3.85 -6.40
CA ALA A 322 13.18 2.64 -7.07
C ALA A 322 11.96 1.78 -7.44
N PHE A 323 12.00 1.18 -8.61
CA PHE A 323 11.02 0.20 -9.06
C PHE A 323 11.44 -1.21 -8.61
N TYR A 324 10.51 -2.16 -8.60
CA TYR A 324 10.81 -3.48 -8.04
C TYR A 324 11.82 -4.30 -8.86
N TRP A 325 12.09 -3.95 -10.13
CA TRP A 325 13.19 -4.56 -10.88
C TRP A 325 14.57 -4.05 -10.43
N GLU A 326 14.62 -2.94 -9.69
CA GLU A 326 15.82 -2.31 -9.12
C GLU A 326 16.04 -2.73 -7.66
N MET A 327 15.26 -3.68 -7.17
CA MET A 327 15.38 -4.21 -5.82
C MET A 327 16.82 -4.70 -5.56
N PRO A 328 17.46 -4.35 -4.42
CA PRO A 328 18.80 -4.84 -4.09
C PRO A 328 18.85 -6.38 -4.06
N MET A 329 20.00 -6.96 -4.42
CA MET A 329 20.16 -8.42 -4.50
C MET A 329 19.93 -9.10 -3.15
N GLU A 330 20.32 -8.45 -2.07
CA GLU A 330 20.12 -8.91 -0.69
C GLU A 330 18.62 -9.04 -0.37
N LEU A 331 17.83 -8.04 -0.78
CA LEU A 331 16.38 -8.04 -0.58
C LEU A 331 15.69 -9.07 -1.49
N GLN A 332 16.13 -9.20 -2.75
CA GLN A 332 15.62 -10.23 -3.66
C GLN A 332 15.87 -11.64 -3.10
N THR A 333 17.10 -11.91 -2.66
CA THR A 333 17.50 -13.19 -2.07
C THR A 333 16.65 -13.49 -0.84
N ARG A 334 16.53 -12.53 0.08
CA ARG A 334 15.71 -12.66 1.29
C ARG A 334 14.25 -12.99 0.96
N LEU A 335 13.62 -12.26 0.04
CA LEU A 335 12.22 -12.54 -0.34
C LEU A 335 12.07 -13.92 -0.98
N LYS A 336 13.02 -14.32 -1.83
CA LYS A 336 13.00 -15.63 -2.48
C LYS A 336 13.14 -16.79 -1.48
N GLU A 337 13.97 -16.62 -0.47
CA GLU A 337 14.25 -17.66 0.54
C GLU A 337 13.18 -17.72 1.63
N GLU A 338 12.66 -16.57 2.07
CA GLU A 338 11.75 -16.50 3.22
C GLU A 338 10.27 -16.45 2.83
N ALA A 339 9.91 -16.13 1.58
CA ALA A 339 8.53 -15.94 1.17
C ALA A 339 8.10 -16.97 0.12
N THR A 340 7.14 -17.81 0.49
CA THR A 340 6.37 -18.64 -0.44
C THR A 340 5.40 -17.78 -1.25
N LEU A 341 4.79 -16.77 -0.63
CA LEU A 341 3.90 -15.82 -1.28
C LEU A 341 4.13 -14.41 -0.72
N VAL A 342 4.20 -13.42 -1.59
CA VAL A 342 4.19 -12.00 -1.21
C VAL A 342 2.83 -11.36 -1.56
N ILE A 343 2.16 -10.80 -0.56
CA ILE A 343 0.96 -9.97 -0.71
C ILE A 343 1.41 -8.51 -0.87
N ILE A 344 1.16 -7.94 -2.04
CA ILE A 344 1.55 -6.58 -2.40
C ILE A 344 0.33 -5.67 -2.29
N LYS A 345 0.28 -4.81 -1.28
CA LYS A 345 -0.89 -3.98 -0.97
C LYS A 345 -0.84 -2.64 -1.70
N GLY A 346 -1.98 -2.19 -2.22
CA GLY A 346 -2.17 -0.79 -2.58
C GLY A 346 -1.70 -0.35 -3.97
N ASP A 347 -2.04 0.89 -4.29
CA ASP A 347 -1.78 1.48 -5.61
C ASP A 347 -0.31 1.89 -5.79
N LEU A 348 0.34 2.39 -4.73
CA LEU A 348 1.74 2.81 -4.78
C LEU A 348 2.66 1.63 -5.11
N ASN A 349 2.49 0.51 -4.41
CA ASN A 349 3.26 -0.71 -4.67
C ASN A 349 2.96 -1.29 -6.06
N TYR A 350 1.72 -1.17 -6.56
CA TYR A 350 1.41 -1.57 -7.94
C TYR A 350 2.07 -0.67 -8.99
N ARG A 351 2.17 0.64 -8.74
CA ARG A 351 2.97 1.53 -9.60
C ARG A 351 4.45 1.15 -9.60
N ARG A 352 4.99 0.67 -8.46
CA ARG A 352 6.36 0.13 -8.38
C ARG A 352 6.55 -1.19 -9.15
N LEU A 353 5.52 -2.03 -9.20
CA LEU A 353 5.48 -3.23 -10.06
C LEU A 353 5.47 -2.88 -11.55
N LEU A 354 4.83 -1.77 -11.95
CA LEU A 354 4.67 -1.42 -13.36
C LEU A 354 5.69 -0.40 -13.86
N GLY A 355 6.53 0.13 -12.97
CA GLY A 355 7.55 1.09 -13.36
C GLY A 355 7.10 2.53 -13.51
N ASP A 356 5.95 2.84 -12.92
CA ASP A 356 5.16 4.03 -13.23
C ASP A 356 4.99 4.28 -14.76
N ARG A 357 4.90 3.18 -15.56
CA ARG A 357 4.73 3.22 -17.01
C ARG A 357 3.33 2.85 -17.51
N MET A 358 2.93 3.46 -18.63
CA MET A 358 1.67 3.21 -19.31
C MET A 358 1.72 1.95 -20.19
N TRP A 359 1.63 0.78 -19.56
CA TRP A 359 1.47 -0.49 -20.27
C TRP A 359 0.12 -0.57 -21.00
N PRO A 360 0.04 -1.29 -22.14
CA PRO A 360 -1.25 -1.65 -22.71
C PRO A 360 -2.09 -2.41 -21.65
N PRO A 361 -3.34 -1.99 -21.35
CA PRO A 361 -4.10 -2.50 -20.20
C PRO A 361 -4.28 -4.02 -20.15
N SER A 362 -4.32 -4.67 -21.31
CA SER A 362 -4.49 -6.12 -21.45
C SER A 362 -3.18 -6.90 -21.55
N SER A 363 -2.02 -6.25 -21.37
CA SER A 363 -0.72 -6.95 -21.34
C SER A 363 -0.71 -7.97 -20.21
N PRO A 364 -0.35 -9.25 -20.45
CA PRO A 364 -0.29 -10.26 -19.40
C PRO A 364 0.63 -9.83 -18.25
N ILE A 365 0.20 -10.02 -17.00
CA ILE A 365 0.94 -9.52 -15.83
C ILE A 365 2.31 -10.20 -15.69
N GLU A 366 2.43 -11.46 -16.13
CA GLU A 366 3.66 -12.23 -16.18
C GLU A 366 4.71 -11.61 -17.13
N GLU A 367 4.28 -10.95 -18.20
CA GLU A 367 5.18 -10.23 -19.12
C GLU A 367 5.57 -8.84 -18.61
N VAL A 368 4.67 -8.21 -17.85
CA VAL A 368 4.87 -6.88 -17.26
C VAL A 368 5.80 -6.95 -16.06
N VAL A 369 5.75 -8.05 -15.29
CA VAL A 369 6.54 -8.24 -14.07
C VAL A 369 7.30 -9.59 -14.11
N PRO A 370 8.24 -9.80 -15.05
CA PRO A 370 8.99 -11.05 -15.17
C PRO A 370 10.13 -11.21 -14.14
N TYR A 371 10.28 -10.26 -13.22
CA TYR A 371 11.47 -10.10 -12.40
C TYR A 371 11.24 -10.24 -10.89
N PHE A 372 9.98 -10.29 -10.43
CA PHE A 372 9.70 -10.35 -8.99
C PHE A 372 10.27 -11.67 -8.41
N PRO A 373 10.97 -11.64 -7.26
CA PRO A 373 11.86 -12.74 -6.84
C PRO A 373 11.14 -14.04 -6.46
N THR A 374 9.84 -14.00 -6.22
CA THR A 374 9.01 -15.13 -5.77
C THR A 374 7.56 -14.94 -6.25
N ALA A 375 6.67 -15.87 -5.90
CA ALA A 375 5.25 -15.76 -6.19
C ALA A 375 4.62 -14.56 -5.45
N PHE A 376 3.72 -13.84 -6.11
CA PHE A 376 3.04 -12.71 -5.49
C PHE A 376 1.57 -12.61 -5.87
N VAL A 377 0.81 -11.90 -5.03
CA VAL A 377 -0.54 -11.41 -5.34
C VAL A 377 -0.62 -9.94 -4.96
N SER A 378 -1.12 -9.11 -5.86
CA SER A 378 -1.41 -7.70 -5.57
C SER A 378 -2.89 -7.52 -5.22
N PHE A 379 -3.13 -6.84 -4.11
CA PHE A 379 -4.45 -6.34 -3.72
C PHE A 379 -4.47 -4.85 -3.97
N ARG A 380 -5.13 -4.41 -5.05
CA ARG A 380 -5.12 -3.02 -5.46
C ARG A 380 -6.53 -2.50 -5.72
N THR A 381 -6.90 -1.45 -4.99
CA THR A 381 -7.96 -0.54 -5.42
C THR A 381 -7.41 0.45 -6.45
N MET A 382 -8.15 0.66 -7.53
CA MET A 382 -7.71 1.44 -8.69
C MET A 382 -7.64 2.96 -8.41
N LYS A 383 -6.45 3.47 -8.09
CA LYS A 383 -6.20 4.88 -7.75
C LYS A 383 -5.22 5.57 -8.73
N SER A 384 -4.83 4.92 -9.84
CA SER A 384 -3.94 5.51 -10.86
C SER A 384 -4.14 4.94 -12.27
N ASN A 385 -3.73 5.70 -13.30
CA ASN A 385 -3.95 5.36 -14.71
C ASN A 385 -3.27 4.06 -15.19
N LEU A 386 -2.33 3.52 -14.44
CA LEU A 386 -1.53 2.37 -14.86
C LEU A 386 -2.29 1.08 -14.59
N VAL A 387 -2.30 0.17 -15.55
CA VAL A 387 -2.99 -1.12 -15.45
C VAL A 387 -2.31 -2.15 -16.34
N ALA A 388 -2.40 -3.41 -15.93
CA ALA A 388 -1.99 -4.57 -16.71
C ALA A 388 -2.93 -5.76 -16.44
N GLY A 389 -2.99 -6.70 -17.37
CA GLY A 389 -3.73 -7.95 -17.26
C GLY A 389 -5.25 -7.79 -17.13
N ILE A 390 -5.83 -6.67 -17.56
CA ILE A 390 -7.29 -6.49 -17.61
C ILE A 390 -7.82 -7.10 -18.92
N PRO A 391 -8.84 -7.97 -18.89
CA PRO A 391 -9.43 -8.54 -20.10
C PRO A 391 -9.84 -7.48 -21.12
N ALA A 392 -9.50 -7.67 -22.40
CA ALA A 392 -9.70 -6.67 -23.45
C ALA A 392 -11.17 -6.21 -23.57
N ASN A 393 -12.12 -7.14 -23.42
CA ASN A 393 -13.55 -6.83 -23.42
C ASN A 393 -13.98 -5.92 -22.26
N ILE A 394 -13.33 -6.05 -21.08
CA ILE A 394 -13.57 -5.17 -19.94
C ILE A 394 -12.97 -3.79 -20.21
N VAL A 395 -11.75 -3.73 -20.76
CA VAL A 395 -11.11 -2.46 -21.13
C VAL A 395 -11.98 -1.69 -22.12
N GLU A 396 -12.38 -2.31 -23.23
CA GLU A 396 -13.22 -1.68 -24.26
C GLU A 396 -14.56 -1.17 -23.72
N LYS A 397 -15.17 -1.92 -22.80
CA LYS A 397 -16.39 -1.49 -22.11
C LYS A 397 -16.15 -0.25 -21.25
N LEU A 398 -15.15 -0.30 -20.38
CA LEU A 398 -14.89 0.76 -19.41
C LEU A 398 -14.38 2.06 -20.04
N GLU A 399 -13.65 1.97 -21.15
CA GLU A 399 -13.24 3.15 -21.91
C GLU A 399 -14.43 3.95 -22.47
N LYS A 400 -15.56 3.28 -22.72
CA LYS A 400 -16.80 3.92 -23.18
C LYS A 400 -17.67 4.41 -22.03
N GLU A 401 -17.80 3.59 -20.98
CA GLU A 401 -18.78 3.82 -19.90
C GLU A 401 -18.26 4.74 -18.78
N ASP A 402 -16.96 4.71 -18.49
CA ASP A 402 -16.39 5.45 -17.36
C ASP A 402 -14.94 5.88 -17.66
N PRO A 403 -14.71 7.05 -18.29
CA PRO A 403 -13.36 7.51 -18.64
C PRO A 403 -12.38 7.63 -17.46
N LYS A 404 -12.87 7.61 -16.22
CA LYS A 404 -12.06 7.70 -14.99
C LYS A 404 -11.90 6.34 -14.28
N TRP A 405 -12.34 5.25 -14.89
CA TRP A 405 -12.39 3.91 -14.28
C TRP A 405 -11.07 3.45 -13.66
N ARG A 406 -9.95 3.95 -14.19
CA ARG A 406 -8.60 3.58 -13.75
C ARG A 406 -8.18 4.21 -12.43
N PHE A 407 -8.74 5.36 -12.06
CA PHE A 407 -8.24 6.13 -10.92
C PHE A 407 -9.32 6.67 -10.00
N ASN A 408 -10.61 6.38 -10.26
CA ASN A 408 -11.72 6.85 -9.43
C ASN A 408 -11.96 6.02 -8.15
N GLY A 409 -11.16 5.00 -7.87
CA GLY A 409 -11.25 4.19 -6.65
C GLY A 409 -12.44 3.23 -6.59
N LYS A 410 -13.29 3.15 -7.62
CA LYS A 410 -14.51 2.32 -7.59
C LYS A 410 -14.22 0.83 -7.74
N ARG A 411 -13.18 0.49 -8.51
CA ARG A 411 -12.84 -0.87 -8.93
C ARG A 411 -11.53 -1.34 -8.31
N ALA A 412 -11.32 -2.66 -8.33
CA ALA A 412 -10.13 -3.25 -7.76
C ALA A 412 -9.71 -4.54 -8.50
N ILE A 413 -8.52 -5.04 -8.17
CA ILE A 413 -7.97 -6.29 -8.68
C ILE A 413 -7.35 -7.11 -7.55
N ILE A 414 -7.51 -8.42 -7.64
CA ILE A 414 -6.69 -9.44 -6.99
C ILE A 414 -5.91 -10.12 -8.11
N GLN A 415 -4.69 -9.67 -8.36
CA GLN A 415 -3.90 -10.12 -9.52
C GLN A 415 -2.61 -10.78 -9.05
N SER A 416 -2.41 -12.03 -9.43
CA SER A 416 -1.26 -12.84 -8.99
C SER A 416 -0.40 -13.37 -10.14
N VAL A 417 0.90 -13.44 -9.88
CA VAL A 417 1.87 -14.25 -10.61
C VAL A 417 2.33 -15.34 -9.65
N VAL A 418 1.75 -16.53 -9.80
CA VAL A 418 2.16 -17.73 -9.08
C VAL A 418 2.63 -18.74 -10.11
N THR A 419 3.83 -19.27 -9.95
CA THR A 419 4.27 -20.44 -10.72
C THR A 419 3.65 -21.67 -10.09
N SER A 420 2.95 -22.49 -10.87
CA SER A 420 2.66 -23.86 -10.45
C SER A 420 3.99 -24.51 -10.11
N ALA A 421 4.18 -24.95 -8.85
CA ALA A 421 5.34 -25.75 -8.48
C ALA A 421 5.52 -26.84 -9.53
N ALA A 422 6.71 -26.92 -10.13
CA ALA A 422 7.01 -27.91 -11.14
C ALA A 422 6.64 -29.29 -10.58
N SER A 423 5.70 -29.94 -11.26
CA SER A 423 5.21 -31.29 -10.98
C SER A 423 6.33 -32.32 -11.06
#